data_AF-A0A963HWH4-F1
#
_entry.id   AF-A0A963HWH4-F1
#
_cell.length_a   1.000
_cell.length_b   1.000
_cell.length_c   1.000
_cell.angle_alpha   90.00
_cell.angle_beta   90.00
_cell.angle_gamma   90.00
#
_symmetry.space_group_name_H-M   'P 1'
#
loop_
_entity.id
_entity.type
_entity.pdbx_description
1 polymer ?
#
loop_
_entity_poly.entity_id
_entity_poly.type
_entity_poly.pdbx_seq_one_letter_code
_entity_poly.pdbx_strand_id
1 'polypeptide(L)' 'QPESSFNDLSYWDFAGMANGLGGDGQRVETRAELAAALEHAVATRGRFQLIDVSIPRGELSPTLKRFVEGVKRLSAPGAR' A
#
# COMPACT_ATOMS: atom_id res chain seq x y z
N GLN A 1 16.36 15.95 -7.90
CA GLN A 1 16.78 15.34 -6.63
C GLN A 1 17.04 13.88 -6.92
N PRO A 2 18.19 13.31 -6.55
CA PRO A 2 18.45 11.89 -6.80
C PRO A 2 17.37 11.12 -6.06
N GLU A 3 16.71 10.19 -6.75
CA GLU A 3 15.70 9.31 -6.17
C GLU A 3 16.31 8.63 -4.96
N SER A 4 15.93 9.13 -3.80
CA SER A 4 16.75 8.93 -2.64
C SER A 4 16.50 7.55 -2.09
N SER A 5 17.53 6.70 -2.14
CA SER A 5 17.51 5.32 -1.65
C SER A 5 17.07 5.18 -0.19
N PHE A 6 16.99 6.28 0.59
CA PHE A 6 16.44 6.27 1.93
C PHE A 6 14.94 5.94 2.00
N ASN A 7 14.18 6.11 0.91
CA ASN A 7 12.76 5.72 0.85
C ASN A 7 12.57 4.26 0.42
N ASP A 8 13.65 3.56 0.07
CA ASP A 8 13.61 2.14 -0.25
C ASP A 8 13.61 1.31 1.03
N LEU A 9 12.40 1.03 1.51
CA LEU A 9 12.19 0.13 2.64
C LEU A 9 12.39 -1.33 2.21
N SER A 10 12.99 -2.12 3.12
CA SER A 10 13.13 -3.57 2.96
C SER A 10 11.77 -4.28 2.97
N TYR A 11 11.72 -5.47 2.38
CA TYR A 11 10.55 -6.32 2.42
C TYR A 11 10.31 -6.92 3.81
N TRP A 12 9.06 -6.84 4.28
CA TRP A 12 8.61 -7.42 5.55
C TRP A 12 7.44 -8.38 5.24
N ASP A 13 7.44 -9.57 5.83
CA ASP A 13 6.36 -10.55 5.67
C ASP A 13 5.20 -10.25 6.64
N PHE A 14 4.43 -9.21 6.33
CA PHE A 14 3.31 -8.78 7.18
C PHE A 14 2.22 -9.85 7.30
N ALA A 15 1.96 -10.58 6.20
CA ALA A 15 1.00 -11.68 6.21
C ALA A 15 1.42 -12.80 7.17
N GLY A 16 2.68 -13.24 7.13
CA GLY A 16 3.21 -14.22 8.07
C GLY A 16 3.18 -13.74 9.52
N MET A 17 3.50 -12.46 9.77
CA MET A 17 3.47 -11.87 11.11
C MET A 17 2.06 -11.83 11.72
N ALA A 18 1.00 -11.66 10.92
CA ALA A 18 -0.37 -11.61 11.42
C ALA A 18 -0.77 -12.86 12.21
N ASN A 19 -0.31 -14.04 11.77
CA ASN A 19 -0.59 -15.32 12.43
C ASN A 19 -0.04 -15.35 13.87
N GLY A 20 1.18 -14.84 14.07
CA GLY A 20 1.82 -14.75 15.39
C GLY A 20 1.17 -13.74 16.34
N LEU A 21 0.40 -12.80 15.79
CA LEU A 21 -0.31 -11.76 16.55
C LEU A 21 -1.78 -12.12 16.84
N GLY A 22 -2.22 -13.32 16.47
CA GLY A 22 -3.60 -13.76 16.69
C GLY A 22 -4.59 -13.32 15.60
N GLY A 23 -4.09 -12.91 14.43
CA GLY A 23 -4.89 -12.68 13.23
C GLY A 23 -4.66 -13.73 12.15
N ASP A 24 -5.26 -13.50 10.98
CA ASP A 24 -5.05 -14.27 9.77
C ASP A 24 -4.52 -13.34 8.67
N GLY A 25 -3.37 -13.69 8.09
CA GLY A 25 -2.71 -12.88 7.07
C GLY A 25 -2.75 -13.51 5.69
N GLN A 26 -3.02 -12.71 4.66
CA GLN A 26 -2.98 -13.12 3.26
C GLN A 26 -2.25 -12.08 2.41
N ARG A 27 -1.27 -12.53 1.60
CA ARG A 27 -0.64 -11.71 0.57
C ARG A 27 -1.40 -11.82 -0.74
N VAL A 28 -1.58 -10.70 -1.44
CA VAL A 28 -2.23 -10.63 -2.76
C VAL A 28 -1.44 -9.74 -3.72
N GLU A 29 -1.43 -10.11 -4.99
CA GLU A 29 -0.68 -9.43 -6.06
C GLU A 29 -1.57 -9.02 -7.23
N THR A 30 -2.79 -9.58 -7.33
CA THR A 30 -3.74 -9.25 -8.39
C THR A 30 -5.03 -8.63 -7.87
N ARG A 31 -5.75 -7.93 -8.77
CA ARG A 31 -7.08 -7.39 -8.48
C ARG A 31 -8.10 -8.47 -8.14
N ALA A 32 -8.00 -9.63 -8.79
CA ALA A 32 -8.89 -10.77 -8.53
C ALA A 32 -8.64 -11.37 -7.14
N GLU A 33 -7.37 -11.54 -6.78
CA GLU A 33 -6.99 -12.00 -5.44
C GLU A 33 -7.43 -11.02 -4.35
N LEU A 34 -7.27 -9.71 -4.58
CA LEU A 34 -7.73 -8.69 -3.64
C LEU A 34 -9.25 -8.76 -3.43
N ALA A 35 -10.03 -8.93 -4.49
CA ALA A 35 -11.48 -9.09 -4.37
C ALA A 35 -11.84 -10.32 -3.54
N ALA A 36 -11.23 -11.47 -3.84
CA ALA A 36 -11.46 -12.71 -3.10
C ALA A 36 -11.02 -12.62 -1.62
N ALA A 37 -9.88 -11.97 -1.35
CA ALA A 37 -9.37 -11.77 0.01
C ALA A 37 -10.28 -10.85 0.83
N LEU A 38 -10.85 -9.80 0.21
CA LEU A 38 -11.82 -8.93 0.86
C LEU A 38 -13.12 -9.68 1.19
N GLU A 39 -13.64 -10.48 0.26
CA GLU A 39 -14.80 -11.32 0.50
C GLU A 39 -14.56 -12.30 1.66
N HIS A 40 -13.41 -12.98 1.67
CA HIS A 40 -13.01 -13.87 2.75
C HIS A 40 -12.91 -13.13 4.09
N ALA A 41 -12.22 -11.99 4.13
CA ALA A 41 -12.06 -11.21 5.35
C ALA A 41 -13.39 -10.71 5.93
N VAL A 42 -14.35 -10.35 5.05
CA VAL A 42 -15.71 -9.96 5.44
C VAL A 42 -16.55 -11.15 5.86
N ALA A 43 -16.25 -12.38 5.45
CA ALA A 43 -16.95 -13.58 5.93
C ALA A 43 -16.38 -14.10 7.26
N THR A 44 -15.07 -13.94 7.49
CA THR A 44 -14.37 -14.49 8.67
C THR A 44 -14.49 -13.55 9.88
N ARG A 45 -14.81 -14.11 11.05
CA ARG A 45 -14.98 -13.38 12.32
C ARG A 45 -14.18 -14.04 13.43
N GLY A 46 -13.94 -13.30 14.50
CA GLY A 46 -13.24 -13.79 15.69
C GLY A 46 -11.72 -13.57 15.68
N ARG A 47 -11.15 -13.14 14.55
CA ARG A 47 -9.74 -12.77 14.38
C ARG A 47 -9.64 -11.56 13.45
N PHE A 48 -8.66 -10.70 13.65
CA PHE A 48 -8.40 -9.64 12.66
C PHE A 48 -7.87 -10.28 11.37
N GLN A 49 -8.21 -9.65 10.24
CA GLN A 49 -7.81 -10.11 8.91
C GLN A 49 -6.83 -9.08 8.35
N LEU A 50 -5.62 -9.51 7.97
CA LEU A 50 -4.60 -8.67 7.36
C LEU A 50 -4.42 -9.06 5.90
N ILE A 51 -4.71 -8.14 4.98
CA ILE A 51 -4.48 -8.32 3.55
C ILE A 51 -3.26 -7.49 3.15
N ASP A 52 -2.14 -8.16 2.88
CA ASP A 52 -0.90 -7.55 2.40
C ASP A 52 -0.96 -7.39 0.87
N VAL A 53 -1.33 -6.20 0.42
CA VAL A 53 -1.55 -5.89 -1.00
C VAL A 53 -0.25 -5.38 -1.63
N SER A 54 0.30 -6.13 -2.57
CA SER A 54 1.46 -5.71 -3.33
C SER A 54 1.09 -4.64 -4.37
N ILE A 55 1.59 -3.42 -4.18
CA ILE A 55 1.44 -2.30 -5.12
C ILE A 55 2.83 -1.93 -5.66
N PRO A 56 3.02 -1.91 -6.99
CA PRO A 56 4.29 -1.48 -7.58
C PRO A 56 4.66 -0.06 -7.16
N ARG A 57 5.96 0.21 -7.01
CA ARG A 57 6.46 1.56 -6.74
C ARG A 57 6.05 2.51 -7.86
N GLY A 58 5.73 3.75 -7.49
CA GLY A 58 5.27 4.78 -8.43
C GLY A 58 3.77 4.73 -8.75
N GLU A 59 3.07 3.67 -8.37
CA GLU A 59 1.61 3.64 -8.44
C GLU A 59 1.00 4.43 -7.29
N LEU A 60 0.25 5.48 -7.63
CA LEU A 60 -0.34 6.41 -6.68
C LEU A 60 -1.83 6.55 -6.94
N SER A 61 -2.59 6.82 -5.86
CA SER A 61 -4.00 7.17 -6.00
C SER A 61 -4.17 8.44 -6.84
N PRO A 62 -5.28 8.59 -7.60
CA PRO A 62 -5.52 9.81 -8.37
C PRO A 62 -5.47 11.08 -7.52
N THR A 63 -5.90 11.00 -6.27
CA THR A 63 -5.85 12.12 -5.32
C THR A 63 -4.41 12.51 -4.97
N LEU A 64 -3.57 11.53 -4.66
CA LEU A 64 -2.16 11.79 -4.35
C LEU A 64 -1.41 12.31 -5.57
N LYS A 65 -1.68 11.78 -6.77
CA LYS A 65 -1.14 12.31 -8.04
C LYS A 65 -1.45 13.81 -8.20
N ARG A 66 -2.74 14.19 -8.08
CA ARG A 66 -3.18 15.59 -8.18
C ARG A 66 -2.55 16.49 -7.11
N PHE A 67 -2.43 15.99 -5.88
CA PHE A 67 -1.81 16.74 -4.80
C PHE A 67 -0.33 17.03 -5.09
N VAL A 68 0.43 16.00 -5.48
CA VAL A 68 1.86 16.14 -5.82
C VAL A 68 2.06 17.12 -6.97
N GLU A 69 1.22 17.07 -8.01
CA GLU A 69 1.23 18.03 -9.11
C GLU A 69 0.98 19.47 -8.63
N GLY A 70 0.03 19.66 -7.71
CA GLY A 70 -0.27 20.95 -7.10
C GLY A 70 0.92 21.52 -6.33
N VAL A 71 1.53 20.71 -5.45
CA VAL A 71 2.71 21.11 -4.67
C VAL A 71 3.89 21.47 -5.58
N LYS A 72 4.16 20.65 -6.60
CA LYS A 72 5.27 20.90 -7.55
C LYS A 72 5.13 22.25 -8.27
N ARG A 73 3.92 22.65 -8.65
CA ARG A 73 3.69 23.97 -9.28
C ARG A 73 4.01 25.13 -8.33
N LEU A 74 3.70 25.00 -7.05
CA LEU A 74 3.93 26.04 -6.05
C LEU A 74 5.39 26.12 -5.59
N SER A 75 6.10 24.99 -5.59
CA SER A 75 7.50 24.90 -5.16
C SER A 75 8.52 25.14 -6.29
N ALA A 76 8.08 25.32 -7.54
CA ALA A 76 8.96 25.63 -8.66
C ALA A 76 9.48 27.09 -8.54
N PRO A 77 10.80 27.32 -8.63
CA PRO A 77 11.34 28.69 -8.60
C PRO A 77 10.84 29.44 -9.85
N GLY A 78 9.98 30.45 -9.64
CA GLY A 78 9.39 31.25 -10.72
C GLY A 78 7.89 31.55 -10.56
N ALA A 79 7.20 30.93 -9.60
CA ALA A 79 5.83 31.31 -9.25
C ALA A 79 5.81 32.57 -8.37
N ARG A 80 6.06 33.73 -8.99
CA ARG A 80 5.59 35.03 -8.51
C ARG A 80 4.79 35.69 -9.61
#